data_AF-A0A961WMU0-F1
#
_entry.id   AF-A0A961WMU0-F1
#
_cell.length_a   1.000
_cell.length_b   1.000
_cell.length_c   1.000
_cell.angle_alpha   90.00
_cell.angle_beta   90.00
_cell.angle_gamma   90.00
#
_symmetry.space_group_name_H-M   'P 1'
#
loop_
_entity.id
_entity.type
_entity.pdbx_description
1 polymer ?
#
loop_
_entity_poly.entity_id
_entity_poly.type
_entity_poly.pdbx_seq_one_letter_code
_entity_poly.pdbx_strand_id
1 'polypeptide(L)'
;MRDLSAGPRVLLRRLRELMAEPLEPQERLDQIVRQIAANMVAEVCSFYVLRADGALELFATEGLNKDAVHLAQLKMGQGLVGTIAASARSLNLSDAQSHPAFTYLPETGEEIYNSFLGVPILRAGRSLGVLVVQNKAHRKYREDEVEAL
;
A
#
# COMPACT_ATOMS: atom_id res chain seq x y z
N MET A 1 -13.82 24.15 -13.87
CA MET A 1 -13.72 24.32 -12.40
C MET A 1 -13.35 22.96 -11.82
N ARG A 2 -12.13 22.79 -11.29
CA ARG A 2 -11.71 21.57 -10.59
C ARG A 2 -12.41 21.56 -9.23
N ASP A 3 -13.17 20.52 -8.95
CA ASP A 3 -13.78 20.30 -7.65
C ASP A 3 -12.68 19.91 -6.65
N LEU A 4 -12.52 20.72 -5.60
CA LEU A 4 -11.50 20.59 -4.55
C LEU A 4 -11.94 19.59 -3.45
N SER A 5 -12.88 18.69 -3.74
CA SER A 5 -13.51 17.79 -2.77
C SER A 5 -12.72 16.51 -2.47
N ALA A 6 -11.63 16.23 -3.19
CA ALA A 6 -10.83 15.00 -3.04
C ALA A 6 -9.31 15.25 -2.90
N GLY A 7 -8.89 16.39 -2.34
CA GLY A 7 -7.46 16.66 -2.12
C GLY A 7 -6.85 15.88 -0.94
N PRO A 8 -5.51 15.82 -0.83
CA PRO A 8 -4.78 15.13 0.25
C PRO A 8 -5.25 15.54 1.66
N ARG A 9 -5.66 16.80 1.83
CA ARG A 9 -6.19 17.33 3.10
C ARG A 9 -7.48 16.64 3.56
N VAL A 10 -8.35 16.24 2.63
CA VAL A 10 -9.61 15.54 2.96
C VAL A 10 -9.31 14.12 3.42
N LEU A 11 -8.39 13.42 2.73
CA LEU A 11 -7.92 12.10 3.14
C LEU A 11 -7.31 12.15 4.55
N LEU A 12 -6.37 13.07 4.79
CA LEU A 12 -5.74 13.23 6.10
C LEU A 12 -6.76 13.51 7.21
N ARG A 13 -7.80 14.30 6.92
CA ARG A 13 -8.87 14.56 7.89
C ARG A 13 -9.64 13.28 8.23
N ARG A 14 -10.04 12.51 7.20
CA ARG A 14 -10.76 11.23 7.40
C ARG A 14 -9.92 10.20 8.13
N LEU A 15 -8.64 10.08 7.77
CA LEU A 15 -7.72 9.17 8.46
C LEU A 15 -7.57 9.59 9.92
N ARG A 16 -7.47 10.89 10.22
CA ARG A 16 -7.41 11.38 11.61
C ARG A 16 -8.70 11.08 12.39
N GLU A 17 -9.86 11.27 11.78
CA GLU A 17 -11.17 10.93 12.39
C GLU A 17 -11.22 9.42 12.68
N LEU A 18 -10.83 8.60 11.72
CA LEU A 18 -10.74 7.15 11.88
C LEU A 18 -9.79 6.75 13.01
N MET A 19 -8.64 7.43 13.18
CA MET A 19 -7.71 7.16 14.27
C MET A 19 -8.28 7.52 15.66
N ALA A 20 -9.32 8.36 15.73
CA ALA A 20 -9.97 8.74 16.99
C ALA A 20 -11.14 7.82 17.37
N GLU A 21 -11.65 7.02 16.43
CA GLU A 21 -12.73 6.08 16.70
C GLU A 21 -12.28 4.91 17.59
N PRO A 22 -13.14 4.38 18.48
CA PRO A 22 -12.83 3.24 19.33
C PRO A 22 -12.96 1.91 18.54
N LEU A 23 -12.15 1.75 17.50
CA LEU A 23 -12.06 0.54 16.67
C LEU A 23 -10.94 -0.39 17.14
N GLU A 24 -11.15 -1.68 16.96
CA GLU A 24 -10.08 -2.67 17.09
C GLU A 24 -8.96 -2.39 16.06
N PRO A 25 -7.69 -2.72 16.35
CA PRO A 25 -6.57 -2.39 15.48
C PRO A 25 -6.71 -2.89 14.05
N GLN A 26 -7.21 -4.11 13.86
CA GLN A 26 -7.38 -4.71 12.53
C GLN A 26 -8.47 -3.99 11.73
N GLU A 27 -9.64 -3.77 12.34
CA GLU A 27 -10.76 -3.07 11.69
C GLU A 27 -10.35 -1.66 11.26
N ARG A 28 -9.51 -0.99 12.06
CA ARG A 28 -8.95 0.30 11.71
C ARG A 28 -8.08 0.22 10.47
N LEU A 29 -7.14 -0.72 10.39
CA LEU A 29 -6.29 -0.89 9.19
C LEU A 29 -7.13 -1.19 7.95
N ASP A 30 -8.15 -2.03 8.07
CA ASP A 30 -9.09 -2.34 6.98
C ASP A 30 -9.85 -1.09 6.51
N GLN A 31 -10.24 -0.20 7.42
CA GLN A 31 -10.84 1.07 7.05
C GLN A 31 -9.84 2.04 6.42
N ILE A 32 -8.59 2.08 6.89
CA ILE A 32 -7.53 2.91 6.29
C ILE A 32 -7.31 2.54 4.82
N VAL A 33 -7.08 1.25 4.53
CA VAL A 33 -6.80 0.81 3.14
C VAL A 33 -7.97 1.10 2.20
N ARG A 34 -9.22 0.97 2.68
CA ARG A 34 -10.42 1.34 1.93
C ARG A 34 -10.49 2.83 1.60
N GLN A 35 -10.23 3.70 2.58
CA GLN A 35 -10.25 5.15 2.36
C GLN A 35 -9.14 5.60 1.40
N ILE A 36 -7.95 5.00 1.51
CA ILE A 36 -6.82 5.29 0.63
C ILE A 36 -7.11 4.82 -0.80
N ALA A 37 -7.59 3.59 -0.99
CA ALA A 37 -7.99 3.07 -2.30
C ALA A 37 -9.00 3.99 -2.99
N ALA A 38 -10.05 4.40 -2.25
CA ALA A 38 -11.09 5.29 -2.75
C ALA A 38 -10.55 6.67 -3.13
N ASN A 39 -9.63 7.25 -2.34
CA ASN A 39 -9.07 8.57 -2.62
C ASN A 39 -8.09 8.54 -3.82
N MET A 40 -7.27 7.50 -3.94
CA MET A 40 -6.29 7.32 -5.00
C MET A 40 -6.91 6.82 -6.31
N VAL A 41 -8.20 6.47 -6.30
CA VAL A 41 -8.90 5.77 -7.39
C VAL A 41 -8.11 4.51 -7.78
N ALA A 42 -7.63 3.81 -6.76
CA ALA A 42 -6.88 2.57 -6.88
C ALA A 42 -7.81 1.36 -6.72
N GLU A 43 -7.60 0.32 -7.51
CA GLU A 43 -8.36 -0.92 -7.38
C GLU A 43 -7.84 -1.78 -6.22
N VAL A 44 -6.59 -1.55 -5.81
CA VAL A 44 -5.97 -2.20 -4.66
C VAL A 44 -5.30 -1.16 -3.77
N CYS A 45 -5.47 -1.34 -2.46
CA CYS A 45 -4.60 -0.75 -1.46
C CYS A 45 -4.25 -1.80 -0.40
N SER A 46 -2.96 -2.01 -0.13
CA SER A 46 -2.46 -3.04 0.77
C SER A 46 -1.44 -2.48 1.74
N PHE A 47 -1.52 -2.96 2.98
CA PHE A 47 -0.64 -2.55 4.07
C PHE A 47 0.20 -3.75 4.51
N TYR A 48 1.51 -3.65 4.30
CA TYR A 48 2.49 -4.63 4.77
C TYR A 48 3.18 -4.12 6.03
N VAL A 49 3.16 -4.88 7.12
CA VAL A 49 3.82 -4.53 8.38
C VAL A 49 5.15 -5.29 8.49
N LEU A 50 6.21 -4.58 8.85
CA LEU A 50 7.48 -5.20 9.20
C LEU A 50 7.41 -5.76 10.63
N ARG A 51 7.45 -7.08 10.74
CA ARG A 51 7.45 -7.82 12.00
C ARG A 51 8.84 -7.83 12.66
N ALA A 52 8.87 -8.17 13.95
CA ALA A 52 10.10 -8.25 14.74
C ALA A 52 11.09 -9.31 14.24
N ASP A 53 10.60 -10.36 13.58
CA ASP A 53 11.39 -11.41 12.93
C ASP A 53 11.96 -10.99 11.55
N GLY A 54 11.65 -9.77 11.10
CA GLY A 54 12.13 -9.20 9.83
C GLY A 54 11.27 -9.58 8.60
N ALA A 55 10.14 -10.26 8.79
CA ALA A 55 9.18 -10.52 7.72
C ALA A 55 8.25 -9.31 7.51
N LEU A 56 7.90 -9.05 6.25
CA LEU A 56 6.84 -8.14 5.84
C LEU A 56 5.58 -8.96 5.63
N GLU A 57 4.57 -8.75 6.47
CA GLU A 57 3.31 -9.50 6.42
C GLU A 57 2.20 -8.60 5.91
N LEU A 58 1.34 -9.13 5.04
CA LEU A 58 0.12 -8.44 4.61
C LEU A 58 -0.87 -8.38 5.77
N PHE A 59 -1.09 -7.19 6.34
CA PHE A 59 -1.98 -7.00 7.49
C PHE A 59 -3.36 -6.50 7.08
N ALA A 60 -3.48 -5.76 5.99
CA ALA A 60 -4.78 -5.29 5.50
C ALA A 60 -4.72 -5.10 3.99
N THR A 61 -5.84 -5.34 3.32
CA THR A 61 -5.99 -5.08 1.90
C THR A 61 -7.42 -4.72 1.54
N GLU A 62 -7.55 -3.79 0.60
CA GLU A 62 -8.73 -3.62 -0.23
C GLU A 62 -8.34 -4.05 -1.65
N GLY A 63 -9.16 -4.90 -2.29
CA GLY A 63 -8.96 -5.32 -3.69
C GLY A 63 -8.26 -6.66 -3.89
N LEU A 64 -7.25 -7.01 -3.08
CA LEU A 64 -6.62 -8.35 -3.15
C LEU A 64 -7.48 -9.42 -2.46
N ASN A 65 -7.05 -10.68 -2.58
CA ASN A 65 -7.65 -11.79 -1.84
C ASN A 65 -7.53 -11.57 -0.31
N LYS A 66 -8.67 -11.53 0.37
CA LYS A 66 -8.72 -11.32 1.83
C LYS A 66 -8.15 -12.49 2.61
N ASP A 67 -8.20 -13.70 2.07
CA ASP A 67 -7.63 -14.88 2.72
C ASP A 67 -6.10 -14.81 2.78
N ALA A 68 -5.45 -13.93 2.00
CA ALA A 68 -4.02 -13.70 2.05
C ALA A 68 -3.58 -12.84 3.25
N VAL A 69 -4.50 -12.17 3.93
CA VAL A 69 -4.20 -11.36 5.12
C VAL A 69 -3.68 -12.27 6.24
N HIS A 70 -2.56 -11.89 6.83
CA HIS A 70 -1.77 -12.67 7.79
C HIS A 70 -1.13 -13.97 7.26
N LEU A 71 -1.30 -14.30 5.97
CA LEU A 71 -0.65 -15.44 5.33
C LEU A 71 0.48 -15.01 4.38
N ALA A 72 0.22 -14.01 3.54
CA ALA A 72 1.19 -13.52 2.56
C ALA A 72 2.34 -12.80 3.28
N GLN A 73 3.56 -13.28 3.03
CA GLN A 73 4.77 -12.76 3.65
C GLN A 73 5.93 -12.61 2.67
N LEU A 74 6.72 -11.57 2.85
CA LEU A 74 7.94 -11.29 2.10
C LEU A 74 9.10 -11.02 3.05
N LYS A 75 10.31 -11.36 2.65
CA LYS A 75 11.51 -10.93 3.38
C LYS A 75 11.91 -9.51 2.99
N MET A 76 12.67 -8.86 3.87
CA MET A 76 13.38 -7.63 3.50
C MET A 76 14.21 -7.85 2.22
N GLY A 77 14.08 -6.95 1.26
CA GLY A 77 14.71 -7.05 -0.07
C GLY A 77 14.05 -8.00 -1.06
N GLN A 78 13.02 -8.76 -0.67
CA GLN A 78 12.27 -9.65 -1.56
C GLN A 78 11.08 -8.92 -2.19
N GLY A 79 10.90 -9.04 -3.49
CA GLY A 79 9.80 -8.37 -4.17
C GLY A 79 9.97 -6.85 -4.21
N LEU A 80 8.98 -6.18 -4.81
CA LEU A 80 8.90 -4.71 -4.80
C LEU A 80 8.73 -4.17 -3.38
N VAL A 81 7.88 -4.83 -2.58
CA VAL A 81 7.59 -4.46 -1.18
C VAL A 81 8.84 -4.58 -0.31
N GLY A 82 9.55 -5.71 -0.36
CA GLY A 82 10.79 -5.87 0.40
C GLY A 82 11.89 -4.93 -0.05
N THR A 83 11.96 -4.60 -1.35
CA THR A 83 12.89 -3.60 -1.88
C THR A 83 12.62 -2.21 -1.31
N ILE A 84 11.35 -1.79 -1.24
CA ILE A 84 10.96 -0.50 -0.63
C ILE A 84 11.29 -0.49 0.86
N ALA A 85 10.95 -1.55 1.59
CA ALA A 85 11.23 -1.64 3.02
C ALA A 85 12.73 -1.56 3.33
N ALA A 86 13.57 -2.24 2.52
CA ALA A 86 15.02 -2.24 2.69
C ALA A 86 15.68 -0.91 2.30
N SER A 87 15.21 -0.27 1.23
CA SER A 87 15.81 0.97 0.73
C SER A 87 15.24 2.24 1.37
N ALA A 88 14.08 2.14 2.04
CA ALA A 88 13.27 3.28 2.50
C ALA A 88 12.98 4.29 1.37
N ARG A 89 12.79 3.80 0.14
CA ARG A 89 12.47 4.61 -1.04
C ARG A 89 11.24 4.07 -1.75
N SER A 90 10.35 4.97 -2.16
CA SER A 90 9.14 4.63 -2.89
C SER A 90 9.46 4.12 -4.30
N LEU A 91 8.61 3.24 -4.83
CA LEU A 91 8.63 2.80 -6.23
C LEU A 91 7.29 3.17 -6.89
N ASN A 92 7.35 3.72 -8.10
CA ASN A 92 6.18 4.11 -8.89
C ASN A 92 6.36 3.61 -10.33
N LEU A 93 5.70 2.50 -10.63
CA LEU A 93 5.87 1.69 -11.83
C LEU A 93 4.55 1.61 -12.58
N SER A 94 4.58 1.85 -13.89
CA SER A 94 3.42 1.63 -14.78
C SER A 94 3.23 0.16 -15.17
N ASP A 95 4.26 -0.64 -14.96
CA ASP A 95 4.27 -2.08 -15.15
C ASP A 95 5.19 -2.69 -14.08
N ALA A 96 4.57 -3.33 -13.10
CA ALA A 96 5.24 -3.97 -11.98
C ALA A 96 5.89 -5.29 -12.39
N GLN A 97 5.25 -6.04 -13.28
CA GLN A 97 5.65 -7.40 -13.65
C GLN A 97 6.95 -7.43 -14.46
N SER A 98 7.24 -6.36 -15.21
CA SER A 98 8.53 -6.22 -15.92
C SER A 98 9.70 -5.78 -15.02
N HIS A 99 9.45 -5.43 -13.76
CA HIS A 99 10.51 -4.98 -12.87
C HIS A 99 11.37 -6.16 -12.37
N PRO A 100 12.72 -6.07 -12.39
CA PRO A 100 13.60 -7.20 -12.03
C PRO A 100 13.41 -7.73 -10.61
N ALA A 101 13.01 -6.85 -9.69
CA ALA A 101 12.72 -7.21 -8.29
C ALA A 101 11.28 -7.69 -8.08
N PHE A 102 10.46 -7.84 -9.12
CA PHE A 102 9.10 -8.36 -8.96
C PHE A 102 9.15 -9.79 -8.43
N THR A 103 8.29 -10.08 -7.46
CA THR A 103 8.11 -11.42 -6.90
C THR A 103 6.62 -11.65 -6.82
N TYR A 104 6.17 -12.73 -7.43
CA TYR A 104 4.76 -13.08 -7.49
C TYR A 104 4.34 -13.85 -6.25
N LEU A 105 3.29 -13.38 -5.59
CA LEU A 105 2.60 -14.07 -4.50
C LEU A 105 1.25 -14.61 -5.01
N PRO A 106 1.13 -15.88 -5.41
CA PRO A 106 -0.11 -16.41 -5.99
C PRO A 106 -1.30 -16.33 -5.04
N GLU A 107 -1.07 -16.39 -3.73
CA GLU A 107 -2.12 -16.31 -2.72
C GLU A 107 -2.87 -14.95 -2.70
N THR A 108 -2.25 -13.87 -3.19
CA THR A 108 -2.85 -12.53 -3.19
C THR A 108 -3.78 -12.29 -4.39
N GLY A 109 -3.62 -13.06 -5.48
CA GLY A 109 -4.35 -12.85 -6.74
C GLY A 109 -3.93 -11.57 -7.49
N GLU A 110 -2.70 -11.10 -7.27
CA GLU A 110 -2.21 -9.81 -7.76
C GLU A 110 -1.85 -9.78 -9.26
N GLU A 111 -1.90 -10.90 -9.98
CA GLU A 111 -1.40 -11.03 -11.36
C GLU A 111 -2.12 -10.15 -12.39
N ILE A 112 -3.34 -9.71 -12.09
CA ILE A 112 -4.13 -8.88 -13.00
C ILE A 112 -3.77 -7.38 -12.90
N TYR A 113 -2.99 -6.99 -11.89
CA TYR A 113 -2.62 -5.59 -11.67
C TYR A 113 -1.28 -5.28 -12.32
N ASN A 114 -1.25 -4.18 -13.07
CA ASN A 114 -0.10 -3.78 -13.87
C ASN A 114 0.66 -2.64 -13.20
N SER A 115 0.00 -1.57 -12.77
CA SER A 115 0.68 -0.46 -12.10
C SER A 115 0.90 -0.73 -10.62
N PHE A 116 1.98 -0.17 -10.09
CA PHE A 116 2.37 -0.30 -8.69
C PHE A 116 2.92 1.02 -8.17
N LEU A 117 2.36 1.52 -7.08
CA LEU A 117 2.99 2.54 -6.24
C LEU A 117 3.12 1.98 -4.83
N GLY A 118 4.35 1.87 -4.35
CA GLY A 118 4.64 1.51 -2.98
C GLY A 118 5.43 2.60 -2.28
N VAL A 119 5.02 2.96 -1.07
CA VAL A 119 5.67 3.97 -0.23
C VAL A 119 6.07 3.38 1.13
N PRO A 120 7.26 3.69 1.65
CA PRO A 120 7.70 3.15 2.94
C PRO A 120 7.00 3.88 4.08
N ILE A 121 6.57 3.12 5.09
CA ILE A 121 6.02 3.68 6.33
C ILE A 121 7.17 3.85 7.30
N LEU A 122 7.54 5.09 7.61
CA LEU A 122 8.74 5.41 8.38
C LEU A 122 8.40 5.96 9.76
N ARG A 123 9.17 5.54 10.77
CA ARG A 123 9.18 6.17 12.09
C ARG A 123 10.63 6.38 12.52
N ALA A 124 10.98 7.64 12.77
CA ALA A 124 12.35 8.05 13.12
C ALA A 124 13.42 7.47 12.16
N GLY A 125 13.12 7.50 10.85
CA GLY A 125 14.02 6.99 9.80
C GLY A 125 14.06 5.47 9.65
N ARG A 126 13.31 4.70 10.46
CA ARG A 126 13.22 3.23 10.34
C ARG A 126 11.94 2.83 9.63
N SER A 127 12.03 1.84 8.73
CA SER A 127 10.84 1.24 8.11
C SER A 127 10.04 0.44 9.13
N LEU A 128 8.74 0.69 9.17
CA LEU A 128 7.72 -0.06 9.90
C LEU A 128 6.90 -0.97 8.97
N GLY A 129 7.03 -0.79 7.66
CA GLY A 129 6.16 -1.41 6.69
C GLY A 129 6.14 -0.66 5.36
N VAL A 130 5.21 -1.06 4.49
CA VAL A 130 5.02 -0.50 3.15
C VAL A 130 3.53 -0.42 2.86
N LEU A 131 3.09 0.74 2.39
CA LEU A 131 1.77 0.94 1.83
C LEU A 131 1.86 0.80 0.30
N VAL A 132 0.98 0.00 -0.30
CA VAL A 132 1.00 -0.32 -1.72
C VAL A 132 -0.36 0.00 -2.33
N VAL A 133 -0.38 0.66 -3.48
CA VAL A 133 -1.57 0.82 -4.32
C VAL A 133 -1.31 0.30 -5.73
N GLN A 134 -2.33 -0.33 -6.33
CA GLN A 134 -2.22 -0.94 -7.66
C GLN A 134 -3.49 -0.72 -8.49
N ASN A 135 -3.35 -0.81 -9.81
CA ASN A 135 -4.44 -0.78 -10.78
C ASN A 135 -4.15 -1.75 -11.93
N LYS A 136 -5.21 -2.23 -12.58
CA LYS A 136 -5.12 -3.04 -13.80
C LYS A 136 -4.64 -2.21 -14.98
N ALA A 137 -4.94 -0.92 -15.01
CA ALA A 137 -4.44 -0.03 -16.05
C ALA A 137 -2.92 0.19 -15.89
N HIS A 138 -2.19 0.23 -17.00
CA HIS A 138 -0.81 0.72 -17.00
C HIS A 138 -0.83 2.23 -16.71
N ARG A 139 -0.54 2.57 -15.46
CA ARG A 139 -0.63 3.93 -14.93
C ARG A 139 0.65 4.29 -14.18
N LYS A 140 1.17 5.49 -14.40
CA LYS A 140 2.16 6.08 -13.51
C LYS A 140 1.47 7.12 -12.63
N TYR A 141 1.56 6.96 -11.31
CA TYR A 141 0.97 7.91 -10.37
C TYR A 141 1.70 9.24 -10.46
N ARG A 142 0.97 10.35 -10.33
CA ARG A 142 1.56 11.69 -10.39
C ARG A 142 2.30 12.01 -9.10
N GLU A 143 3.23 12.97 -9.14
CA GLU A 143 4.06 13.32 -7.97
C GLU A 143 3.24 13.72 -6.75
N ASP A 144 2.15 14.46 -6.93
CA ASP A 144 1.23 14.84 -5.86
C ASP A 144 0.45 13.66 -5.28
N GLU A 145 0.20 12.61 -6.08
CA GLU A 145 -0.39 11.36 -5.59
C GLU A 145 0.63 10.54 -4.79
N VAL A 146 1.90 10.56 -5.20
CA VAL A 146 2.99 9.93 -4.45
C VAL A 146 3.26 10.66 -3.14
N GLU A 147 3.19 11.99 -3.12
CA GLU A 147 3.38 12.82 -1.91
C GLU A 147 2.20 12.73 -0.94
N ALA A 148 0.98 12.49 -1.45
CA ALA A 148 -0.21 12.34 -0.63
C ALA A 148 -0.27 11.02 0.16
N LEU A 149 0.49 10.01 -0.28
CA LEU A 149 0.50 8.64 0.23
C LEU A 149 1.57 8.45 1.31
#